data_AF-A0A6H0SIA7-F1
#
_entry.id   AF-A0A6H0SIA7-F1
#
_cell.length_a   1.000
_cell.length_b   1.000
_cell.length_c   1.000
_cell.angle_alpha   90.00
_cell.angle_beta   90.00
_cell.angle_gamma   90.00
#
_symmetry.space_group_name_H-M   'P 1'
#
loop_
_entity.id
_entity.type
_entity.pdbx_description
1 polymer ?
#
loop_
_entity_poly.entity_id
_entity_poly.type
_entity_poly.pdbx_seq_one_letter_code
_entity_poly.pdbx_strand_id
1 'polypeptide(L)'
;MFKKIAATAAVLTLAATVMTGCGSSKMSTEETCTYINDQAKEKGLKEKMEAAGTKMVSGDTEGFKSTVGEFTSLMQEAAGKTEDDKLADALNASVEQTNKMVDLMADESLSLEEKSTKVQELDTAETKDKTAYLDTACPNMDALD
;
A
#
# COMPACT_ATOMS: atom_id res chain seq x y z
N MET A 1 -29.74 -40.16 -28.47
CA MET A 1 -28.79 -40.01 -27.34
C MET A 1 -28.74 -38.53 -26.98
N PHE A 2 -29.05 -38.22 -25.72
CA PHE A 2 -28.99 -36.87 -25.16
C PHE A 2 -27.55 -36.45 -24.86
N LYS A 3 -27.23 -35.19 -25.15
CA LYS A 3 -26.35 -34.25 -24.41
C LYS A 3 -26.18 -33.01 -25.29
N LYS A 4 -27.04 -31.99 -25.17
CA LYS A 4 -26.89 -30.82 -24.27
C LYS A 4 -25.44 -30.33 -24.22
N ILE A 5 -25.13 -29.28 -24.99
CA ILE A 5 -24.14 -28.28 -24.58
C ILE A 5 -24.86 -26.94 -24.63
N ALA A 6 -24.94 -26.35 -23.45
CA ALA A 6 -25.71 -25.16 -23.14
C ALA A 6 -25.10 -23.93 -23.82
N ALA A 7 -26.01 -23.07 -24.28
CA ALA A 7 -25.74 -21.67 -24.45
C ALA A 7 -25.39 -21.04 -23.09
N THR A 8 -24.29 -20.31 -23.04
CA THR A 8 -24.13 -19.10 -22.24
C THR A 8 -22.94 -18.33 -22.79
N ALA A 9 -23.20 -17.50 -23.80
CA ALA A 9 -22.39 -16.32 -23.99
C ALA A 9 -22.68 -15.41 -22.78
N ALA A 10 -21.85 -15.50 -21.76
CA ALA A 10 -21.82 -14.51 -20.69
C ALA A 10 -21.20 -13.25 -21.29
N VAL A 11 -22.08 -12.41 -21.82
CA VAL A 11 -21.82 -11.00 -22.11
C VAL A 11 -21.41 -10.37 -20.78
N LEU A 12 -20.11 -10.21 -20.55
CA LEU A 12 -19.62 -9.21 -19.61
C LEU A 12 -19.78 -7.86 -20.30
N THR A 13 -21.00 -7.35 -20.26
CA THR A 13 -21.30 -5.93 -20.42
C THR A 13 -20.45 -5.19 -19.40
N LEU A 14 -19.28 -4.71 -19.85
CA LEU A 14 -18.66 -3.51 -19.31
C LEU A 14 -19.71 -2.42 -19.48
N ALA A 15 -20.55 -2.26 -18.45
CA ALA A 15 -21.45 -1.14 -18.35
C ALA A 15 -20.58 0.10 -18.22
N ALA A 16 -20.27 0.69 -19.37
CA ALA A 16 -19.84 2.06 -19.49
C ALA A 16 -20.96 2.95 -18.95
N THR A 17 -20.97 3.19 -17.65
CA THR A 17 -21.73 4.29 -17.06
C THR A 17 -20.89 5.56 -17.13
N VAL A 18 -21.27 6.36 -18.12
CA VAL A 18 -21.28 7.84 -18.16
C VAL A 18 -19.93 8.58 -18.16
N MET A 19 -19.49 8.89 -19.39
CA MET A 19 -18.85 10.17 -19.67
C MET A 19 -19.90 11.29 -19.65
N THR A 20 -19.97 12.06 -18.56
CA THR A 20 -20.33 13.49 -18.55
C THR A 20 -19.71 14.12 -17.30
N GLY A 21 -18.78 15.06 -17.51
CA GLY A 21 -17.73 15.43 -16.56
C GLY A 21 -18.16 16.02 -15.21
N CYS A 22 -17.32 15.78 -14.20
CA CYS A 22 -17.13 16.53 -12.95
C CYS A 22 -15.85 15.95 -12.29
N GLY A 23 -15.11 16.75 -11.51
CA GLY A 23 -13.75 16.46 -11.05
C GLY A 23 -13.56 15.05 -10.47
N SER A 24 -12.37 14.46 -10.68
CA SER A 24 -11.98 13.10 -10.25
C SER A 24 -12.81 12.61 -9.08
N SER A 25 -13.87 11.83 -9.37
CA SER A 25 -14.69 11.24 -8.32
C SER A 25 -13.77 10.41 -7.46
N LYS A 26 -13.73 10.74 -6.18
CA LYS A 26 -12.96 9.98 -5.20
C LYS A 26 -13.47 8.53 -5.18
N MET A 27 -12.56 7.59 -4.96
CA MET A 27 -12.83 6.15 -4.91
C MET A 27 -13.45 5.79 -3.55
N SER A 28 -14.37 4.83 -3.54
CA SER A 28 -14.86 4.22 -2.30
C SER A 28 -13.73 3.50 -1.54
N THR A 29 -13.99 3.08 -0.30
CA THR A 29 -13.06 2.28 0.51
C THR A 29 -12.60 1.03 -0.25
N GLU A 30 -13.54 0.25 -0.81
CA GLU A 30 -13.24 -0.99 -1.54
C GLU A 30 -12.42 -0.72 -2.81
N GLU A 31 -12.83 0.25 -3.61
CA GLU A 31 -12.09 0.65 -4.83
C GLU A 31 -10.68 1.13 -4.50
N THR A 32 -10.49 1.82 -3.37
CA THR A 32 -9.17 2.25 -2.90
C THR A 32 -8.29 1.06 -2.51
N CYS A 33 -8.83 0.09 -1.76
CA CYS A 33 -8.08 -1.12 -1.41
C CYS A 33 -7.71 -1.94 -2.66
N THR A 34 -8.65 -2.10 -3.61
CA THR A 34 -8.38 -2.76 -4.90
C THR A 34 -7.32 -2.02 -5.70
N TYR A 35 -7.41 -0.69 -5.78
CA TYR A 35 -6.43 0.14 -6.47
C TYR A 35 -5.01 -0.06 -5.92
N ILE A 36 -4.84 -0.10 -4.59
CA ILE A 36 -3.53 -0.32 -3.98
C ILE A 36 -2.99 -1.70 -4.36
N ASN A 37 -3.81 -2.75 -4.27
CA ASN A 37 -3.38 -4.11 -4.63
C ASN A 37 -2.99 -4.23 -6.11
N ASP A 38 -3.81 -3.67 -7.00
CA ASP A 38 -3.55 -3.70 -8.45
C ASP A 38 -2.26 -2.96 -8.80
N GLN A 39 -2.06 -1.76 -8.23
CA GLN A 39 -0.84 -0.99 -8.46
C GLN A 39 0.40 -1.64 -7.83
N ALA A 40 0.27 -2.23 -6.63
CA ALA A 40 1.37 -2.93 -6.00
C ALA A 40 1.80 -4.13 -6.85
N LYS A 41 0.85 -4.88 -7.40
CA LYS A 41 1.11 -6.00 -8.31
C LYS A 41 1.70 -5.54 -9.64
N GLU A 42 1.15 -4.51 -10.26
CA GLU A 42 1.65 -3.95 -11.53
C GLU A 42 3.12 -3.49 -11.40
N LYS A 43 3.45 -2.88 -10.26
CA LYS A 43 4.80 -2.38 -9.97
C LYS A 43 5.75 -3.45 -9.42
N GLY A 44 5.28 -4.67 -9.15
CA GLY A 44 6.05 -5.74 -8.51
C GLY A 44 6.58 -5.33 -7.13
N LEU A 45 5.78 -4.61 -6.34
CA LEU A 45 6.23 -4.05 -5.07
C LEU A 45 6.58 -5.13 -4.05
N LYS A 46 5.90 -6.28 -4.07
CA LYS A 46 6.19 -7.41 -3.17
C LYS A 46 7.62 -7.90 -3.35
N GLU A 47 8.00 -8.27 -4.57
CA GLU A 47 9.34 -8.75 -4.88
C GLU A 47 10.41 -7.67 -4.63
N LYS A 48 10.08 -6.40 -4.91
CA LYS A 48 10.97 -5.28 -4.60
C LYS A 48 11.19 -5.12 -3.10
N MET A 49 10.14 -5.18 -2.29
CA MET A 49 10.23 -5.04 -0.83
C MET A 49 11.01 -6.18 -0.20
N GLU A 50 10.84 -7.42 -0.68
CA GLU A 50 11.69 -8.56 -0.30
C GLU A 50 13.17 -8.30 -0.63
N ALA A 51 13.46 -7.76 -1.81
CA ALA A 51 14.82 -7.37 -2.21
C ALA A 51 15.35 -6.18 -1.39
N ALA A 52 14.49 -5.27 -0.91
CA ALA A 52 14.89 -4.10 -0.13
C ALA A 52 15.58 -4.49 1.19
N GLY A 53 15.13 -5.57 1.84
CA GLY A 53 15.83 -6.11 3.02
C GLY A 53 17.25 -6.55 2.70
N THR A 54 17.48 -7.17 1.53
CA THR A 54 18.83 -7.54 1.08
C THR A 54 19.69 -6.30 0.83
N LYS A 55 19.14 -5.29 0.16
CA LYS A 55 19.84 -4.02 -0.12
C LYS A 55 20.30 -3.33 1.16
N MET A 56 19.44 -3.29 2.17
CA MET A 56 19.79 -2.74 3.49
C MET A 56 20.98 -3.48 4.11
N VAL A 57 20.97 -4.81 4.11
CA VAL A 57 22.06 -5.62 4.69
C VAL A 57 23.36 -5.50 3.88
N SER A 58 23.28 -5.31 2.57
CA SER A 58 24.45 -5.09 1.71
C SER A 58 24.99 -3.66 1.74
N GLY A 59 24.38 -2.75 2.52
CA GLY A 59 24.77 -1.34 2.59
C GLY A 59 24.27 -0.48 1.42
N ASP A 60 23.38 -1.00 0.57
CA ASP A 60 22.69 -0.24 -0.47
C ASP A 60 21.46 0.48 0.13
N THR A 61 21.76 1.48 0.95
CA THR A 61 20.75 2.26 1.66
C THR A 61 19.89 3.10 0.71
N GLU A 62 20.47 3.64 -0.37
CA GLU A 62 19.72 4.39 -1.39
C GLU A 62 18.73 3.48 -2.12
N GLY A 63 19.14 2.27 -2.50
CA GLY A 63 18.27 1.30 -3.13
C GLY A 63 17.17 0.80 -2.20
N PHE A 64 17.41 0.70 -0.89
CA PHE A 64 16.38 0.45 0.12
C PHE A 64 15.38 1.63 0.19
N LYS A 65 15.87 2.87 0.36
CA LYS A 65 15.01 4.06 0.41
C LYS A 65 14.13 4.20 -0.83
N SER A 66 14.72 3.99 -2.01
CA SER A 66 13.99 4.09 -3.29
C SER A 66 12.84 3.09 -3.34
N THR A 67 13.08 1.84 -2.94
CA THR A 67 12.04 0.80 -2.97
C THR A 67 10.92 1.09 -1.98
N VAL A 68 11.25 1.47 -0.74
CA VAL A 68 10.20 1.81 0.24
C VAL A 68 9.47 3.10 -0.17
N GLY A 69 10.16 4.05 -0.79
CA GLY A 69 9.57 5.27 -1.34
C GLY A 69 8.52 5.01 -2.43
N GLU A 70 8.72 4.01 -3.29
CA GLU A 70 7.69 3.59 -4.26
C GLU A 70 6.43 3.09 -3.55
N PHE A 71 6.59 2.31 -2.48
CA PHE A 71 5.49 1.79 -1.68
C PHE A 71 4.72 2.89 -0.95
N THR A 72 5.42 3.80 -0.26
CA THR A 72 4.76 4.92 0.43
C THR A 72 4.10 5.90 -0.53
N SER A 73 4.67 6.10 -1.72
CA SER A 73 4.07 6.95 -2.75
C SER A 73 2.73 6.38 -3.24
N LEU A 74 2.62 5.06 -3.39
CA LEU A 74 1.35 4.41 -3.74
C LEU A 74 0.28 4.62 -2.65
N MET A 75 0.63 4.42 -1.39
CA MET A 75 -0.30 4.64 -0.28
C MET A 75 -0.75 6.10 -0.18
N GLN A 76 0.17 7.04 -0.37
CA GLN A 76 -0.15 8.47 -0.37
C GLN A 76 -1.03 8.86 -1.57
N GLU A 77 -0.78 8.28 -2.75
CA GLU A 77 -1.64 8.48 -3.91
C GLU A 77 -3.06 7.94 -3.67
N ALA A 78 -3.17 6.76 -3.07
CA ALA A 78 -4.46 6.16 -2.70
C ALA A 78 -5.21 7.03 -1.66
N ALA A 79 -4.50 7.55 -0.65
CA ALA A 79 -5.08 8.47 0.34
C ALA A 79 -5.63 9.75 -0.29
N GLY A 80 -4.96 10.27 -1.34
CA GLY A 80 -5.43 11.45 -2.07
C GLY A 80 -6.64 11.19 -2.97
N LYS A 81 -6.94 9.92 -3.29
CA LYS A 81 -8.03 9.52 -4.18
C LYS A 81 -9.22 8.91 -3.46
N THR A 82 -9.12 8.50 -2.20
CA THR A 82 -10.24 7.91 -1.46
C THR A 82 -11.25 8.97 -0.99
N GLU A 83 -12.53 8.58 -0.92
CA GLU A 83 -13.60 9.34 -0.27
C GLU A 83 -13.77 9.00 1.22
N ASP A 84 -13.11 7.95 1.68
CA ASP A 84 -13.10 7.54 3.08
C ASP A 84 -11.97 8.28 3.82
N ASP A 85 -12.34 9.35 4.53
CA ASP A 85 -11.39 10.17 5.29
C ASP A 85 -10.62 9.36 6.35
N LYS A 86 -11.25 8.33 6.95
CA LYS A 86 -10.55 7.47 7.93
C LYS A 86 -9.51 6.60 7.24
N LEU A 87 -9.81 6.09 6.05
CA LEU A 87 -8.85 5.34 5.25
C LEU A 87 -7.71 6.25 4.79
N ALA A 88 -8.01 7.48 4.37
CA ALA A 88 -7.00 8.47 4.01
C ALA A 88 -6.05 8.77 5.18
N ASP A 89 -6.59 9.01 6.37
CA ASP A 89 -5.82 9.26 7.58
C ASP A 89 -4.95 8.05 7.97
N ALA A 90 -5.50 6.85 7.88
CA ALA A 90 -4.79 5.61 8.17
C ALA A 90 -3.64 5.35 7.18
N LEU A 91 -3.87 5.56 5.89
CA LEU A 91 -2.84 5.46 4.85
C LEU A 91 -1.73 6.48 5.05
N ASN A 92 -2.08 7.75 5.33
CA ASN A 92 -1.10 8.80 5.60
C ASN A 92 -0.28 8.52 6.87
N ALA A 93 -0.91 8.00 7.92
CA ALA A 93 -0.21 7.60 9.14
C ALA A 93 0.78 6.44 8.89
N SER A 94 0.38 5.45 8.08
CA SER A 94 1.27 4.37 7.65
C SER A 94 2.45 4.87 6.82
N VAL A 95 2.22 5.82 5.92
CA VAL A 95 3.28 6.50 5.15
C VAL A 95 4.25 7.23 6.07
N GLU A 96 3.75 8.02 7.04
CA GLU A 96 4.58 8.76 7.97
C GLU A 96 5.46 7.83 8.83
N GLN A 97 4.86 6.78 9.39
CA GLN A 97 5.59 5.78 10.18
C GLN A 97 6.66 5.08 9.34
N THR A 98 6.29 4.63 8.13
CA THR A 98 7.20 3.94 7.22
C THR A 98 8.39 4.83 6.85
N ASN A 99 8.15 6.10 6.54
CA ASN A 99 9.22 7.06 6.22
C ASN A 99 10.15 7.30 7.42
N LYS A 100 9.62 7.46 8.63
CA LYS A 100 10.44 7.59 9.85
C LYS A 100 11.31 6.36 10.06
N MET A 101 10.76 5.15 9.89
CA MET A 101 11.52 3.91 9.98
C MET A 101 12.65 3.87 8.94
N VAL A 102 12.34 4.22 7.69
CA VAL A 102 13.33 4.25 6.59
C VAL A 102 14.46 5.23 6.89
N ASP A 103 14.13 6.43 7.36
CA ASP A 103 15.13 7.44 7.69
C ASP A 103 16.03 7.02 8.84
N LEU A 104 15.47 6.41 9.90
CA LEU A 104 16.26 5.84 11.00
C LEU A 104 17.20 4.74 10.51
N MET A 105 16.68 3.80 9.72
CA MET A 105 17.48 2.68 9.25
C MET A 105 18.59 3.10 8.28
N ALA A 106 18.36 4.19 7.56
CA ALA A 106 19.32 4.77 6.66
C ALA A 106 20.29 5.78 7.30
N ASP A 107 20.10 6.13 8.57
CA ASP A 107 20.96 7.08 9.26
C ASP A 107 22.32 6.44 9.53
N GLU A 108 23.35 6.82 8.76
CA GLU A 108 24.71 6.29 8.91
C GLU A 108 25.38 6.75 10.21
N SER A 109 24.84 7.76 10.90
CA SER A 109 25.38 8.24 12.17
C SER A 109 25.00 7.37 13.36
N LEU A 110 23.97 6.51 13.20
CA LEU A 110 23.48 5.63 14.24
C LEU A 110 24.08 4.22 14.12
N SER A 111 24.47 3.66 15.25
CA SER A 111 24.76 2.22 15.35
C SER A 111 23.50 1.37 15.12
N LEU A 112 23.67 0.09 14.82
CA LEU A 112 22.56 -0.86 14.69
C LEU A 112 21.71 -0.96 15.97
N GLU A 113 22.35 -0.83 17.14
CA GLU A 113 21.66 -0.86 18.43
C GLU A 113 20.77 0.38 18.60
N GLU A 114 21.29 1.58 18.31
CA GLU A 114 20.53 2.83 18.36
C GLU A 114 19.38 2.84 17.35
N LYS A 115 19.60 2.31 16.14
CA LYS A 115 18.55 2.14 15.13
C LYS A 115 17.43 1.24 15.67
N SER A 116 17.78 0.10 16.24
CA SER A 116 16.81 -0.85 16.82
C SER A 116 15.97 -0.19 17.92
N THR A 117 16.60 0.54 18.86
CA THR A 117 15.89 1.26 19.92
C THR A 117 14.93 2.30 19.34
N LYS A 118 15.40 3.16 18.42
CA LYS A 118 14.56 4.21 17.84
C LYS A 118 13.43 3.67 16.97
N VAL A 119 13.63 2.56 16.27
CA VAL A 119 12.56 1.89 15.52
C VAL A 119 11.50 1.33 16.47
N GLN A 120 11.90 0.76 17.62
CA GLN A 120 10.94 0.33 18.64
C GLN A 120 10.16 1.49 19.25
N GLU A 121 10.76 2.66 19.38
CA GLU A 121 10.06 3.89 19.85
C GLU A 121 8.98 4.37 18.87
N LEU A 122 9.04 3.97 17.59
CA LEU A 122 7.96 4.26 16.63
C LEU A 122 6.70 3.40 16.87
N ASP A 123 6.81 2.30 17.61
CA ASP A 123 5.72 1.37 17.90
C ASP A 123 4.82 1.87 19.04
N THR A 124 4.21 3.04 18.84
CA THR A 124 3.33 3.66 19.83
C THR A 124 1.89 3.17 19.72
N ALA A 125 1.12 3.29 20.82
CA ALA A 125 -0.31 2.99 20.81
C ALA A 125 -1.09 3.86 19.81
N GLU A 126 -0.71 5.14 19.68
CA GLU A 126 -1.32 6.05 18.70
C GLU A 126 -1.10 5.56 17.26
N THR A 127 0.10 5.07 16.95
CA THR A 127 0.42 4.55 15.63
C THR A 127 -0.41 3.30 15.33
N LYS A 128 -0.50 2.37 16.30
CA LYS A 128 -1.31 1.15 16.18
C LYS A 128 -2.78 1.46 15.96
N ASP A 129 -3.33 2.43 16.69
CA ASP A 129 -4.74 2.81 16.56
C ASP A 129 -5.03 3.40 15.16
N LYS A 130 -4.11 4.20 14.63
CA LYS A 130 -4.24 4.81 13.29
C LYS A 130 -4.12 3.77 12.17
N THR A 131 -3.25 2.78 12.30
CA THR A 131 -3.06 1.74 11.28
C THR A 131 -4.05 0.59 11.40
N ALA A 132 -4.66 0.34 12.56
CA ALA A 132 -5.65 -0.73 12.77
C ALA A 132 -6.88 -0.61 11.85
N TYR A 133 -7.18 0.62 11.38
CA TYR A 133 -8.26 0.81 10.42
C TYR A 133 -7.91 0.22 9.04
N LEU A 134 -6.63 0.16 8.65
CA LEU A 134 -6.22 -0.48 7.39
C LEU A 134 -6.59 -1.97 7.37
N ASP A 135 -6.35 -2.68 8.48
CA ASP A 135 -6.69 -4.10 8.60
C ASP A 135 -8.21 -4.34 8.52
N THR A 136 -9.00 -3.37 8.97
CA THR A 136 -10.47 -3.44 8.93
C THR A 136 -11.02 -3.06 7.56
N ALA A 137 -10.48 -2.01 6.95
CA ALA A 137 -10.95 -1.45 5.68
C ALA A 137 -10.44 -2.24 4.47
N CYS A 138 -9.20 -2.70 4.53
CA CYS A 138 -8.52 -3.45 3.47
C CYS A 138 -8.04 -4.83 3.98
N PRO A 139 -8.97 -5.76 4.32
CA PRO A 139 -8.61 -7.06 4.93
C PRO A 139 -7.83 -8.00 4.00
N ASN A 140 -7.80 -7.74 2.68
CA ASN A 140 -7.10 -8.53 1.68
C ASN A 140 -5.98 -7.70 1.02
N MET A 141 -5.21 -6.97 1.81
CA MET A 141 -4.13 -6.15 1.28
C MET A 141 -2.91 -7.04 0.99
N ASP A 142 -3.03 -7.91 -0.03
CA ASP A 142 -2.00 -8.89 -0.43
C ASP A 142 -0.63 -8.24 -0.75
N ALA A 143 -0.61 -6.92 -0.99
CA ALA A 143 0.61 -6.13 -1.13
C ALA A 143 1.47 -6.07 0.14
N LEU A 144 0.89 -6.43 1.29
CA LEU A 144 1.49 -6.38 2.63
C LEU A 144 1.68 -7.75 3.30
N ASP A 145 1.16 -8.83 2.71
CA ASP A 145 1.20 -10.22 3.22
C ASP A 145 2.23 -11.08 2.47
#